data_AF-A0A8J7CRF7-F1
#
_entry.id   AF-A0A8J7CRF7-F1
#
_cell.length_a   1.000
_cell.length_b   1.000
_cell.length_c   1.000
_cell.angle_alpha   90.00
_cell.angle_beta   90.00
_cell.angle_gamma   90.00
#
_symmetry.space_group_name_H-M   'P 1'
#
loop_
_entity.id
_entity.type
_entity.pdbx_description
1 polymer ?
#
loop_
_entity_poly.entity_id
_entity_poly.type
_entity_poly.pdbx_seq_one_letter_code
_entity_poly.pdbx_strand_id
1 'polypeptide(L)'
;MKAKRLSRRRRATLIAAAMALPLIFGLKVGEAAPEVTKPFEDTASTPATEPVETAPVETAQPAETPAPSTETPVTPSVEPATPPAEPAPPTDTPTPPEAPAPPQTPPPENKPVPLEPYRSQIDANLLDYFKQFEGKTIVDIEFEGASDATLPTMKAAVIENVGDPFDSATAIRDRQALINTGYFYEAYQTFESIPEGVVITFHVMENPILNDVVFTGNTLYTKQELDDLLTIKRGEILNSNTLHDSIAKIQEDYRNEGFVLMKVTDMNMSPEGVLTLKINEGTLEGYAVKGNKKT
;
A
#
# COMPACT_ATOMS: atom_id res chain seq x y z
N MET A 1 -23.85 -47.30 15.84
CA MET A 1 -23.64 -47.13 14.38
C MET A 1 -22.44 -46.23 14.16
N LYS A 2 -21.35 -46.73 13.55
CA LYS A 2 -20.11 -45.98 13.27
C LYS A 2 -20.02 -45.75 11.76
N ALA A 3 -20.03 -44.50 11.30
CA ALA A 3 -19.83 -44.13 9.90
C ALA A 3 -18.59 -43.24 9.73
N LYS A 4 -17.47 -43.96 9.54
CA LYS A 4 -16.32 -43.69 8.65
C LYS A 4 -16.14 -42.26 8.10
N ARG A 5 -15.17 -41.54 8.67
CA ARG A 5 -14.49 -40.38 8.06
C ARG A 5 -13.68 -40.85 6.84
N LEU A 6 -13.88 -40.23 5.66
CA LEU A 6 -13.05 -40.45 4.47
C LEU A 6 -12.18 -39.21 4.23
N SER A 7 -10.93 -39.28 4.69
CA SER A 7 -9.86 -38.33 4.40
C SER A 7 -9.37 -38.54 2.96
N ARG A 8 -9.53 -37.54 2.09
CA ARG A 8 -8.91 -37.52 0.76
C ARG A 8 -7.52 -36.88 0.88
N ARG A 9 -6.48 -37.72 0.88
CA ARG A 9 -5.07 -37.30 0.69
C ARG A 9 -4.84 -37.00 -0.79
N ARG A 10 -4.52 -35.75 -1.14
CA ARG A 10 -3.97 -35.41 -2.48
C ARG A 10 -2.46 -35.64 -2.45
N ARG A 11 -1.96 -36.44 -3.39
CA ARG A 11 -0.54 -36.77 -3.57
C ARG A 11 0.12 -35.67 -4.39
N ALA A 12 1.26 -35.17 -3.90
CA ALA A 12 2.19 -34.32 -4.62
C ALA A 12 3.06 -35.18 -5.54
N THR A 13 3.28 -34.72 -6.78
CA THR A 13 4.28 -35.30 -7.69
C THR A 13 5.20 -34.19 -8.19
N LEU A 14 6.44 -34.27 -7.73
CA LEU A 14 7.62 -33.52 -8.14
C LEU A 14 8.13 -34.06 -9.49
N ILE A 15 8.42 -33.19 -10.46
CA ILE A 15 9.39 -33.49 -11.53
C ILE A 15 10.28 -32.26 -11.74
N ALA A 16 11.56 -32.45 -11.47
CA ALA A 16 12.66 -31.54 -11.77
C ALA A 16 13.34 -31.98 -13.07
N ALA A 17 13.77 -31.02 -13.90
CA ALA A 17 14.84 -31.23 -14.87
C ALA A 17 15.49 -29.88 -15.25
N ALA A 18 16.78 -29.77 -14.92
CA ALA A 18 17.68 -28.69 -15.28
C ALA A 18 18.43 -29.04 -16.58
N MET A 19 18.69 -28.06 -17.46
CA MET A 19 19.85 -28.07 -18.36
C MET A 19 20.21 -26.65 -18.82
N ALA A 20 21.50 -26.42 -19.04
CA ALA A 20 22.18 -25.13 -19.03
C ALA A 20 22.96 -24.85 -20.33
N LEU A 21 22.98 -23.56 -20.76
CA LEU A 21 23.98 -22.79 -21.55
C LEU A 21 24.36 -23.26 -23.00
N PRO A 22 24.98 -22.41 -23.89
CA PRO A 22 25.68 -21.14 -23.61
C PRO A 22 25.45 -19.91 -24.54
N LEU A 23 26.04 -18.78 -24.09
CA LEU A 23 26.32 -17.46 -24.69
C LEU A 23 27.00 -17.48 -26.08
N ILE A 24 26.67 -16.50 -26.96
CA ILE A 24 27.61 -15.86 -27.91
C ILE A 24 27.30 -14.35 -28.12
N PHE A 25 28.26 -13.53 -27.67
CA PHE A 25 28.90 -12.32 -28.26
C PHE A 25 28.26 -11.50 -29.41
N GLY A 26 28.30 -10.16 -29.30
CA GLY A 26 28.19 -9.24 -30.45
C GLY A 26 28.03 -7.74 -30.13
N LEU A 27 29.14 -7.05 -29.83
CA LEU A 27 29.26 -5.60 -29.62
C LEU A 27 29.24 -4.81 -30.95
N LYS A 28 28.48 -3.71 -31.07
CA LYS A 28 28.84 -2.56 -31.93
C LYS A 28 28.18 -1.25 -31.49
N VAL A 29 28.98 -0.19 -31.57
CA VAL A 29 28.86 1.19 -31.10
C VAL A 29 28.34 2.12 -32.20
N GLY A 30 27.76 3.27 -31.80
CA GLY A 30 27.60 4.50 -32.59
C GLY A 30 26.17 5.05 -32.48
N GLU A 31 25.86 6.34 -32.40
CA GLU A 31 26.62 7.59 -32.53
C GLU A 31 25.60 8.72 -32.24
N ALA A 32 26.05 9.76 -31.53
CA ALA A 32 25.62 11.17 -31.48
C ALA A 32 24.13 11.62 -31.52
N ALA A 33 23.80 12.48 -30.54
CA ALA A 33 22.81 13.56 -30.63
C ALA A 33 23.25 14.65 -31.64
N PRO A 34 22.34 15.59 -31.99
CA PRO A 34 22.55 16.91 -31.39
C PRO A 34 21.28 17.66 -30.95
N GLU A 35 21.55 18.42 -29.89
CA GLU A 35 20.95 19.62 -29.32
C GLU A 35 20.33 20.61 -30.32
N VAL A 36 19.12 21.12 -30.04
CA VAL A 36 18.63 22.41 -30.57
C VAL A 36 18.02 23.24 -29.43
N THR A 37 18.49 24.48 -29.39
CA THR A 37 18.31 25.58 -28.45
C THR A 37 16.96 26.31 -28.58
N LYS A 38 16.32 26.59 -27.41
CA LYS A 38 15.71 27.85 -26.87
C LYS A 38 15.26 28.97 -27.85
N PRO A 39 14.19 29.77 -27.55
CA PRO A 39 14.12 30.53 -26.29
C PRO A 39 12.75 30.78 -25.61
N PHE A 40 12.89 31.22 -24.36
CA PHE A 40 11.92 31.86 -23.47
C PHE A 40 11.30 33.12 -24.11
N GLU A 41 10.00 33.33 -23.87
CA GLU A 41 9.42 34.67 -23.73
C GLU A 41 8.69 34.77 -22.38
N ASP A 42 8.92 35.92 -21.78
CA ASP A 42 8.51 36.42 -20.47
C ASP A 42 7.24 37.26 -20.65
N THR A 43 6.28 37.20 -19.73
CA THR A 43 5.41 38.34 -19.40
C THR A 43 4.59 38.06 -18.14
N ALA A 44 4.92 38.79 -17.08
CA ALA A 44 4.13 38.98 -15.88
C ALA A 44 2.92 39.90 -16.14
N SER A 45 1.82 39.72 -15.38
CA SER A 45 1.09 40.80 -14.67
C SER A 45 -0.23 40.31 -14.05
N THR A 46 -0.31 40.34 -12.71
CA THR A 46 -1.51 40.70 -11.92
C THR A 46 -1.52 42.23 -11.76
N PRO A 47 -2.62 42.96 -11.41
CA PRO A 47 -3.13 43.03 -10.02
C PRO A 47 -4.64 43.42 -9.86
N ALA A 48 -5.04 43.65 -8.59
CA ALA A 48 -6.23 44.35 -8.03
C ALA A 48 -7.46 43.47 -7.68
N THR A 49 -8.00 43.27 -6.46
CA THR A 49 -8.15 43.98 -5.15
C THR A 49 -9.60 44.51 -4.90
N GLU A 50 -10.37 43.74 -4.08
CA GLU A 50 -11.36 44.08 -2.99
C GLU A 50 -12.56 45.07 -3.23
N PRO A 51 -13.53 45.34 -2.28
CA PRO A 51 -13.74 44.90 -0.86
C PRO A 51 -15.24 44.65 -0.39
N VAL A 52 -15.41 44.47 0.95
CA VAL A 52 -16.58 44.71 1.88
C VAL A 52 -17.72 43.64 1.90
N GLU A 53 -18.31 43.14 2.99
CA GLU A 53 -18.89 43.76 4.22
C GLU A 53 -19.24 42.72 5.34
N THR A 54 -19.66 43.22 6.51
CA THR A 54 -19.54 42.76 7.91
C THR A 54 -20.76 42.09 8.60
N ALA A 55 -20.49 41.13 9.52
CA ALA A 55 -21.03 40.85 10.90
C ALA A 55 -22.56 40.60 11.13
N PRO A 56 -23.06 40.12 12.33
CA PRO A 56 -22.40 39.77 13.62
C PRO A 56 -22.87 38.48 14.39
N VAL A 57 -22.05 38.04 15.38
CA VAL A 57 -22.34 37.56 16.77
C VAL A 57 -23.33 36.40 17.06
N GLU A 58 -22.89 35.36 17.78
CA GLU A 58 -23.46 34.99 19.12
C GLU A 58 -22.55 34.02 19.92
N THR A 59 -22.31 34.42 21.18
CA THR A 59 -21.59 33.77 22.28
C THR A 59 -22.52 32.91 23.13
N ALA A 60 -22.11 31.71 23.57
CA ALA A 60 -22.62 31.10 24.81
C ALA A 60 -21.73 29.98 25.39
N GLN A 61 -21.06 30.29 26.50
CA GLN A 61 -20.84 29.43 27.69
C GLN A 61 -20.80 30.41 28.89
N PRO A 62 -21.18 30.06 30.15
CA PRO A 62 -20.51 29.02 30.94
C PRO A 62 -21.38 28.33 32.03
N ALA A 63 -20.71 27.62 32.96
CA ALA A 63 -21.13 27.05 34.26
C ALA A 63 -21.45 25.53 34.23
N GLU A 64 -21.02 24.67 35.17
CA GLU A 64 -20.27 24.81 36.44
C GLU A 64 -19.84 23.39 36.90
N THR A 65 -18.67 23.28 37.54
CA THR A 65 -18.22 22.12 38.37
C THR A 65 -18.78 22.28 39.80
N PRO A 66 -18.87 21.22 40.65
CA PRO A 66 -17.74 20.94 41.55
C PRO A 66 -17.47 19.45 41.86
N ALA A 67 -16.22 19.18 42.26
CA ALA A 67 -15.62 17.95 42.81
C ALA A 67 -16.07 17.71 44.29
N PRO A 68 -15.41 16.89 45.17
CA PRO A 68 -14.27 15.95 45.05
C PRO A 68 -14.43 14.65 45.90
N SER A 69 -13.33 13.87 46.03
CA SER A 69 -12.83 13.14 47.25
C SER A 69 -12.40 11.68 46.98
N THR A 70 -11.08 11.41 46.93
CA THR A 70 -10.22 10.69 47.95
C THR A 70 -10.44 9.16 48.00
N GLU A 71 -9.51 8.23 48.23
CA GLU A 71 -8.06 8.16 48.47
C GLU A 71 -7.73 6.64 48.50
N THR A 72 -6.69 6.22 47.76
CA THR A 72 -5.57 5.31 48.18
C THR A 72 -5.82 3.87 48.73
N PRO A 73 -4.78 3.03 49.00
CA PRO A 73 -4.55 1.76 48.28
C PRO A 73 -4.46 0.51 49.21
N VAL A 74 -4.33 -0.72 48.68
CA VAL A 74 -3.50 -1.80 49.29
C VAL A 74 -3.37 -3.04 48.38
N THR A 75 -2.12 -3.39 48.07
CA THR A 75 -1.60 -4.74 47.76
C THR A 75 -1.23 -5.47 49.07
N PRO A 76 -0.62 -6.68 49.07
CA PRO A 76 -0.94 -7.96 48.42
C PRO A 76 -1.10 -9.09 49.47
N SER A 77 -1.43 -10.33 49.06
CA SER A 77 -1.43 -11.51 49.96
C SER A 77 -0.48 -12.59 49.44
N VAL A 78 0.42 -13.04 50.31
CA VAL A 78 1.46 -14.07 50.10
C VAL A 78 1.32 -15.16 51.18
N GLU A 79 1.74 -16.39 50.81
CA GLU A 79 2.10 -17.57 51.64
C GLU A 79 0.98 -18.52 52.15
N PRO A 80 1.27 -19.82 52.46
CA PRO A 80 2.60 -20.43 52.71
C PRO A 80 2.96 -21.74 51.96
N ALA A 81 4.26 -22.07 52.05
CA ALA A 81 4.93 -23.28 51.58
C ALA A 81 5.11 -24.35 52.69
N THR A 82 5.19 -25.65 52.34
CA THR A 82 6.05 -26.74 52.94
C THR A 82 5.75 -28.13 52.27
N PRO A 83 6.61 -29.19 52.35
CA PRO A 83 7.90 -29.39 51.67
C PRO A 83 7.97 -30.83 51.00
N PRO A 84 9.11 -31.57 50.86
CA PRO A 84 9.50 -32.24 49.60
C PRO A 84 9.43 -33.80 49.60
N ALA A 85 9.45 -34.43 48.43
CA ALA A 85 9.72 -35.85 48.27
C ALA A 85 10.72 -36.13 47.12
N GLU A 86 11.71 -36.96 47.44
CA GLU A 86 12.91 -37.40 46.71
C GLU A 86 12.58 -38.39 45.55
N PRO A 87 13.49 -38.71 44.59
CA PRO A 87 13.18 -38.93 43.17
C PRO A 87 13.13 -40.41 42.74
N ALA A 88 12.66 -40.62 41.50
CA ALA A 88 12.72 -41.88 40.76
C ALA A 88 13.63 -41.73 39.51
N PRO A 89 14.23 -42.82 39.00
CA PRO A 89 15.53 -42.83 38.31
C PRO A 89 15.48 -42.49 36.80
N PRO A 90 16.63 -42.15 36.17
CA PRO A 90 16.70 -41.76 34.77
C PRO A 90 16.60 -42.98 33.84
N THR A 91 15.84 -42.83 32.75
CA THR A 91 15.94 -43.72 31.59
C THR A 91 16.53 -42.91 30.44
N ASP A 92 17.78 -43.22 30.12
CA ASP A 92 18.45 -42.77 28.90
C ASP A 92 17.73 -43.29 27.66
N THR A 93 17.40 -42.40 26.74
CA THR A 93 17.21 -42.74 25.32
C THR A 93 17.75 -41.59 24.48
N PRO A 94 18.76 -41.81 23.63
CA PRO A 94 19.34 -40.75 22.82
C PRO A 94 18.41 -40.33 21.69
N THR A 95 18.15 -39.02 21.61
CA THR A 95 17.45 -38.35 20.50
C THR A 95 18.42 -38.19 19.31
N PRO A 96 18.04 -38.52 18.06
CA PRO A 96 18.86 -38.27 16.88
C PRO A 96 19.08 -36.76 16.64
N PRO A 97 20.24 -36.33 16.09
CA PRO A 97 20.55 -34.91 15.92
C PRO A 97 19.69 -34.26 14.83
N GLU A 98 19.08 -33.14 15.19
CA GLU A 98 18.33 -32.24 14.31
C GLU A 98 19.28 -31.62 13.27
N ALA A 99 18.91 -31.69 11.99
CA ALA A 99 19.67 -31.12 10.88
C ALA A 99 19.58 -29.58 10.90
N PRO A 100 20.66 -28.85 10.53
CA PRO A 100 20.68 -27.39 10.61
C PRO A 100 19.71 -26.76 9.60
N ALA A 101 18.88 -25.83 10.08
CA ALA A 101 18.00 -25.02 9.26
C ALA A 101 18.80 -24.16 8.26
N PRO A 102 18.32 -23.96 7.01
CA PRO A 102 19.00 -23.14 6.02
C PRO A 102 19.09 -21.66 6.49
N PRO A 103 20.16 -20.92 6.11
CA PRO A 103 20.36 -19.56 6.56
C PRO A 103 19.25 -18.64 6.07
N GLN A 104 18.53 -18.01 6.99
CA GLN A 104 17.59 -16.93 6.68
C GLN A 104 18.40 -15.66 6.40
N THR A 105 18.33 -15.15 5.18
CA THR A 105 18.83 -13.82 4.83
C THR A 105 18.02 -12.75 5.58
N PRO A 106 18.66 -11.70 6.13
CA PRO A 106 17.93 -10.62 6.81
C PRO A 106 17.01 -9.85 5.83
N PRO A 107 15.87 -9.31 6.30
CA PRO A 107 14.94 -8.53 5.49
C PRO A 107 15.64 -7.31 4.84
N PRO A 108 15.31 -6.94 3.60
CA PRO A 108 15.92 -5.80 2.94
C PRO A 108 15.58 -4.48 3.67
N GLU A 109 16.60 -3.66 3.84
CA GLU A 109 16.55 -2.34 4.47
C GLU A 109 15.67 -1.36 3.68
N ASN A 110 14.79 -0.65 4.38
CA ASN A 110 13.75 0.25 3.85
C ASN A 110 14.32 1.41 3.02
N LYS A 111 14.58 1.15 1.74
CA LYS A 111 14.52 2.16 0.68
C LYS A 111 13.25 1.87 -0.12
N PRO A 112 12.44 2.88 -0.49
CA PRO A 112 11.29 2.64 -1.36
C PRO A 112 11.81 2.02 -2.65
N VAL A 113 11.52 0.75 -2.83
CA VAL A 113 11.83 0.01 -4.05
C VAL A 113 10.87 0.57 -5.11
N PRO A 114 11.36 1.04 -6.28
CA PRO A 114 10.47 1.38 -7.37
C PRO A 114 9.55 0.18 -7.64
N LEU A 115 8.24 0.39 -7.55
CA LEU A 115 7.27 -0.71 -7.68
C LEU A 115 7.28 -1.30 -9.09
N GLU A 116 7.74 -0.56 -10.10
CA GLU A 116 7.73 -0.98 -11.51
C GLU A 116 8.49 -2.28 -11.82
N PRO A 117 9.77 -2.47 -11.42
CA PRO A 117 10.47 -3.73 -11.66
C PRO A 117 9.84 -4.94 -10.96
N TYR A 118 9.14 -4.73 -9.84
CA TYR A 118 8.44 -5.80 -9.11
C TYR A 118 7.06 -6.12 -9.72
N ARG A 119 6.28 -5.08 -10.07
CA ARG A 119 5.03 -5.19 -10.84
C ARG A 119 5.26 -5.91 -12.15
N SER A 120 6.28 -5.51 -12.91
CA SER A 120 6.59 -6.10 -14.23
C SER A 120 6.91 -7.60 -14.18
N GLN A 121 7.61 -8.06 -13.13
CA GLN A 121 7.92 -9.49 -12.94
C GLN A 121 6.69 -10.29 -12.51
N ILE A 122 5.84 -9.72 -11.65
CA ILE A 122 4.55 -10.30 -11.30
C ILE A 122 3.68 -10.42 -12.55
N ASP A 123 3.67 -9.39 -13.39
CA ASP A 123 2.87 -9.33 -14.60
C ASP A 123 3.36 -10.32 -15.67
N ALA A 124 4.68 -10.53 -15.79
CA ALA A 124 5.24 -11.54 -16.71
C ALA A 124 4.83 -12.96 -16.31
N ASN A 125 4.89 -13.30 -15.01
CA ASN A 125 4.46 -14.60 -14.51
C ASN A 125 2.94 -14.79 -14.61
N LEU A 126 2.16 -13.72 -14.42
CA LEU A 126 0.70 -13.72 -14.61
C LEU A 126 0.31 -13.89 -16.06
N LEU A 127 1.03 -13.26 -17.00
CA LEU A 127 0.73 -13.34 -18.41
C LEU A 127 0.81 -14.78 -18.93
N ASP A 128 1.82 -15.53 -18.51
CA ASP A 128 1.95 -16.94 -18.90
C ASP A 128 0.87 -17.84 -18.28
N TYR A 129 0.35 -17.47 -17.10
CA TYR A 129 -0.84 -18.10 -16.54
C TYR A 129 -2.09 -17.80 -17.37
N PHE A 130 -2.32 -16.52 -17.73
CA PHE A 130 -3.49 -16.10 -18.51
C PHE A 130 -3.49 -16.67 -19.93
N LYS A 131 -2.33 -16.77 -20.60
CA LYS A 131 -2.21 -17.36 -21.95
C LYS A 131 -2.77 -18.78 -22.07
N GLN A 132 -2.96 -19.51 -20.96
CA GLN A 132 -3.60 -20.84 -20.97
C GLN A 132 -5.09 -20.80 -21.34
N PHE A 133 -5.70 -19.61 -21.29
CA PHE A 133 -7.10 -19.37 -21.62
C PHE A 133 -7.28 -18.57 -22.91
N GLU A 134 -6.18 -18.21 -23.58
CA GLU A 134 -6.17 -17.38 -24.80
C GLU A 134 -7.15 -17.91 -25.87
N GLY A 135 -8.01 -17.03 -26.36
CA GLY A 135 -8.99 -17.31 -27.40
C GLY A 135 -10.21 -18.15 -26.96
N LYS A 136 -10.30 -18.60 -25.70
CA LYS A 136 -11.52 -19.24 -25.18
C LYS A 136 -12.63 -18.20 -25.04
N THR A 137 -13.87 -18.59 -25.33
CA THR A 137 -15.02 -17.69 -25.11
C THR A 137 -15.26 -17.47 -23.62
N ILE A 138 -15.43 -16.22 -23.21
CA ILE A 138 -15.83 -15.85 -21.84
C ILE A 138 -17.30 -16.19 -21.68
N VAL A 139 -17.62 -17.13 -20.80
CA VAL A 139 -18.99 -17.62 -20.59
C VAL A 139 -19.69 -16.85 -19.48
N ASP A 140 -18.96 -16.47 -18.45
CA ASP A 140 -19.49 -15.69 -17.34
C ASP A 140 -18.39 -14.87 -16.66
N ILE A 141 -18.77 -13.77 -16.02
CA ILE A 141 -17.90 -12.90 -15.24
C ILE A 141 -18.51 -12.67 -13.86
N GLU A 142 -17.79 -13.12 -12.84
CA GLU A 142 -18.14 -13.00 -11.44
C GLU A 142 -17.27 -11.96 -10.73
N PHE A 143 -17.82 -11.32 -9.70
CA PHE A 143 -17.15 -10.27 -8.94
C PHE A 143 -17.24 -10.59 -7.45
N GLU A 144 -16.08 -10.72 -6.79
CA GLU A 144 -15.95 -11.02 -5.36
C GLU A 144 -15.10 -9.97 -4.64
N GLY A 145 -15.45 -9.72 -3.37
CA GLY A 145 -14.71 -8.84 -2.46
C GLY A 145 -15.07 -7.34 -2.54
N ALA A 146 -15.82 -6.90 -3.55
CA ALA A 146 -16.39 -5.55 -3.60
C ALA A 146 -17.66 -5.44 -2.75
N SER A 147 -17.78 -4.35 -1.99
CA SER A 147 -19.01 -3.94 -1.33
C SER A 147 -20.02 -3.34 -2.33
N ASP A 148 -21.26 -3.14 -1.90
CA ASP A 148 -22.29 -2.46 -2.71
C ASP A 148 -21.86 -1.07 -3.19
N ALA A 149 -20.98 -0.40 -2.43
CA ALA A 149 -20.48 0.93 -2.76
C ALA A 149 -19.46 0.91 -3.92
N THR A 150 -18.64 -0.13 -4.05
CA THR A 150 -17.56 -0.19 -5.05
C THR A 150 -17.86 -1.15 -6.20
N LEU A 151 -18.83 -2.06 -6.05
CA LEU A 151 -19.21 -3.01 -7.09
C LEU A 151 -19.58 -2.34 -8.43
N PRO A 152 -20.31 -1.21 -8.48
CA PRO A 152 -20.56 -0.51 -9.74
C PRO A 152 -19.27 -0.02 -10.40
N THR A 153 -18.33 0.49 -9.61
CA THR A 153 -17.01 0.94 -10.08
C THR A 153 -16.16 -0.22 -10.59
N MET A 154 -16.16 -1.35 -9.88
CA MET A 154 -15.49 -2.58 -10.30
C MET A 154 -16.00 -3.06 -11.66
N LYS A 155 -17.33 -3.15 -11.82
CA LYS A 155 -17.97 -3.56 -13.08
C LYS A 155 -17.68 -2.60 -14.23
N ALA A 156 -17.64 -1.30 -13.97
CA ALA A 156 -17.37 -0.29 -14.99
C ALA A 156 -15.89 -0.25 -15.41
N ALA A 157 -14.96 -0.68 -14.55
CA ALA A 157 -13.54 -0.68 -14.84
C ALA A 157 -13.07 -1.90 -15.65
N VAL A 158 -13.78 -3.02 -15.57
CA VAL A 158 -13.49 -4.24 -16.34
C VAL A 158 -13.87 -4.02 -17.82
N ILE A 159 -12.93 -4.32 -18.71
CA ILE A 159 -13.04 -4.18 -20.16
C ILE A 159 -13.62 -5.47 -20.77
N GLU A 160 -13.27 -6.64 -20.22
CA GLU A 160 -13.78 -7.94 -20.68
C GLU A 160 -15.31 -8.05 -20.55
N ASN A 161 -15.94 -8.68 -21.55
CA ASN A 161 -17.38 -8.91 -21.57
C ASN A 161 -17.70 -10.39 -21.83
N VAL A 162 -18.84 -10.84 -21.31
CA VAL A 162 -19.37 -12.16 -21.60
C VAL A 162 -19.65 -12.31 -23.10
N GLY A 163 -19.18 -13.40 -23.69
CA GLY A 163 -19.29 -13.74 -25.10
C GLY A 163 -18.06 -13.41 -25.94
N ASP A 164 -17.16 -12.56 -25.45
CA ASP A 164 -15.93 -12.22 -26.16
C ASP A 164 -14.87 -13.32 -26.03
N PRO A 165 -13.92 -13.44 -26.99
CA PRO A 165 -12.76 -14.28 -26.82
C PRO A 165 -11.83 -13.68 -25.75
N PHE A 166 -11.36 -14.51 -24.82
CA PHE A 166 -10.41 -14.14 -23.80
C PHE A 166 -9.07 -13.71 -24.40
N ASP A 167 -8.55 -12.58 -23.96
CA ASP A 167 -7.27 -12.00 -24.37
C ASP A 167 -6.44 -11.70 -23.12
N SER A 168 -5.31 -12.38 -22.98
CA SER A 168 -4.46 -12.27 -21.79
C SER A 168 -3.91 -10.86 -21.56
N ALA A 169 -3.73 -10.06 -22.62
CA ALA A 169 -3.31 -8.67 -22.49
C ALA A 169 -4.43 -7.78 -21.92
N THR A 170 -5.69 -8.06 -22.26
CA THR A 170 -6.87 -7.39 -21.71
C THR A 170 -7.06 -7.74 -20.24
N ALA A 171 -6.90 -9.01 -19.86
CA ALA A 171 -6.95 -9.40 -18.44
C ALA A 171 -5.92 -8.66 -17.56
N ILE A 172 -4.71 -8.41 -18.07
CA ILE A 172 -3.71 -7.57 -17.37
C ILE A 172 -4.18 -6.12 -17.28
N ARG A 173 -4.75 -5.58 -18.36
CA ARG A 173 -5.30 -4.22 -18.37
C ARG A 173 -6.48 -4.06 -17.42
N ASP A 174 -7.34 -5.06 -17.29
CA ASP A 174 -8.47 -5.03 -16.35
C ASP A 174 -8.01 -5.00 -14.91
N ARG A 175 -7.01 -5.83 -14.57
CA ARG A 175 -6.39 -5.78 -13.25
C ARG A 175 -5.83 -4.39 -12.95
N GLN A 176 -5.11 -3.79 -13.91
CA GLN A 176 -4.55 -2.46 -13.73
C GLN A 176 -5.65 -1.38 -13.68
N ALA A 177 -6.72 -1.51 -14.47
CA ALA A 177 -7.86 -0.61 -14.46
C ALA A 177 -8.56 -0.62 -13.10
N LEU A 178 -8.77 -1.80 -12.51
CA LEU A 178 -9.31 -1.96 -11.15
C LEU A 178 -8.44 -1.25 -10.11
N ILE A 179 -7.14 -1.49 -10.10
CA ILE A 179 -6.22 -0.79 -9.17
C ILE A 179 -6.24 0.73 -9.41
N ASN A 180 -6.30 1.17 -10.67
CA ASN A 180 -6.34 2.58 -11.04
C ASN A 180 -7.62 3.31 -10.60
N THR A 181 -8.70 2.59 -10.27
CA THR A 181 -9.88 3.21 -9.65
C THR A 181 -9.54 3.86 -8.30
N GLY A 182 -8.47 3.40 -7.64
CA GLY A 182 -8.00 3.89 -6.37
C GLY A 182 -8.76 3.35 -5.16
N TYR A 183 -9.81 2.53 -5.34
CA TYR A 183 -10.61 1.96 -4.24
C TYR A 183 -10.10 0.60 -3.75
N PHE A 184 -9.30 -0.09 -4.56
CA PHE A 184 -8.81 -1.43 -4.25
C PHE A 184 -7.29 -1.41 -4.11
N TYR A 185 -6.76 -1.99 -3.03
CA TYR A 185 -5.31 -2.15 -2.86
C TYR A 185 -4.79 -3.41 -3.56
N GLU A 186 -5.68 -4.38 -3.82
CA GLU A 186 -5.35 -5.61 -4.51
C GLU A 186 -6.50 -6.04 -5.43
N ALA A 187 -6.13 -6.55 -6.60
CA ALA A 187 -7.03 -7.11 -7.60
C ALA A 187 -6.33 -8.28 -8.31
N TYR A 188 -7.03 -9.39 -8.45
CA TYR A 188 -6.57 -10.56 -9.20
C TYR A 188 -7.75 -11.34 -9.77
N GLN A 189 -7.46 -12.24 -10.71
CA GLN A 189 -8.47 -13.05 -11.37
C GLN A 189 -8.19 -14.54 -11.20
N THR A 190 -9.25 -15.32 -11.06
CA THR A 190 -9.22 -16.78 -11.16
C THR A 190 -10.06 -17.24 -12.33
N PHE A 191 -9.64 -18.35 -12.94
CA PHE A 191 -10.28 -18.87 -14.15
C PHE A 191 -10.75 -20.30 -13.94
N GLU A 192 -11.99 -20.57 -14.31
CA GLU A 192 -12.55 -21.92 -14.41
C GLU A 192 -12.79 -22.27 -15.88
N SER A 193 -12.10 -23.32 -16.38
CA SER A 193 -12.36 -23.82 -17.73
C SER A 193 -13.51 -24.81 -17.74
N ILE A 194 -14.52 -24.51 -18.54
CA ILE A 194 -15.69 -25.36 -18.78
C ILE A 194 -15.74 -25.75 -20.27
N PRO A 195 -16.48 -26.80 -20.66
CA PRO A 195 -16.58 -27.20 -22.06
C PRO A 195 -17.02 -26.07 -23.01
N GLU A 196 -17.83 -25.14 -22.51
CA GLU A 196 -18.38 -24.00 -23.23
C GLU A 196 -17.39 -22.81 -23.35
N GLY A 197 -16.31 -22.79 -22.56
CA GLY A 197 -15.35 -21.68 -22.56
C GLY A 197 -14.65 -21.47 -21.20
N VAL A 198 -14.55 -20.23 -20.76
CA VAL A 198 -13.93 -19.85 -19.48
C VAL A 198 -14.85 -18.96 -18.66
N VAL A 199 -14.94 -19.23 -17.36
CA VAL A 199 -15.56 -18.34 -16.38
C VAL A 199 -14.44 -17.58 -15.67
N ILE A 200 -14.60 -16.27 -15.55
CA ILE A 200 -13.64 -15.36 -14.92
C ILE A 200 -14.23 -14.85 -13.62
N THR A 201 -13.54 -15.07 -12.51
CA THR A 201 -13.91 -14.47 -11.23
C THR A 201 -12.87 -13.42 -10.85
N PHE A 202 -13.31 -12.17 -10.76
CA PHE A 202 -12.50 -11.05 -10.30
C PHE A 202 -12.58 -10.95 -8.78
N HIS A 203 -11.43 -11.02 -8.13
CA HIS A 203 -11.26 -10.84 -6.69
C HIS A 203 -10.63 -9.50 -6.42
N VAL A 204 -11.27 -8.67 -5.60
CA VAL A 204 -10.71 -7.38 -5.16
C VAL A 204 -10.69 -7.29 -3.65
N MET A 205 -9.70 -6.57 -3.13
CA MET A 205 -9.64 -6.18 -1.73
C MET A 205 -9.76 -4.66 -1.63
N GLU A 206 -10.82 -4.19 -0.99
CA GLU A 206 -11.09 -2.77 -0.79
C GLU A 206 -10.11 -2.13 0.17
N ASN A 207 -9.82 -0.86 -0.08
CA ASN A 207 -9.14 -0.04 0.90
C ASN A 207 -9.97 0.08 2.19
N PRO A 208 -9.32 0.26 3.34
CA PRO A 208 -10.03 0.47 4.59
C PRO A 208 -10.81 1.79 4.59
N ILE A 209 -11.85 1.84 5.42
CA ILE A 209 -12.61 3.05 5.68
C ILE A 209 -11.72 4.04 6.44
N LEU A 210 -11.62 5.27 5.93
CA LEU A 210 -10.83 6.31 6.57
C LEU A 210 -11.61 6.91 7.74
N ASN A 211 -11.15 6.71 8.96
CA ASN A 211 -11.78 7.28 10.16
C ASN A 211 -11.11 8.57 10.61
N ASP A 212 -9.77 8.62 10.61
CA ASP A 212 -9.03 9.83 10.96
C ASP A 212 -7.69 9.91 10.21
N VAL A 213 -7.12 11.12 10.18
CA VAL A 213 -5.81 11.42 9.61
C VAL A 213 -4.95 12.09 10.68
N VAL A 214 -3.75 11.55 10.85
CA VAL A 214 -2.74 12.04 11.81
C VAL A 214 -1.50 12.43 11.02
N PHE A 215 -1.04 13.65 11.27
CA PHE A 215 0.21 14.15 10.71
C PHE A 215 1.30 14.13 11.77
N THR A 216 2.52 13.79 11.36
CA THR A 216 3.70 13.84 12.23
C THR A 216 4.86 14.49 11.48
N GLY A 217 5.72 15.22 12.19
CA GLY A 217 6.90 15.87 11.61
C GLY A 217 6.61 17.19 10.89
N ASN A 218 5.37 17.66 10.90
CA ASN A 218 5.00 19.02 10.52
C ASN A 218 5.36 20.03 11.63
N THR A 219 5.99 21.13 11.24
CA THR A 219 6.31 22.26 12.12
C THR A 219 5.82 23.59 11.55
N LEU A 220 5.70 23.70 10.22
CA LEU A 220 5.18 24.90 9.55
C LEU A 220 3.66 25.02 9.68
N TYR A 221 2.93 23.98 9.23
CA TYR A 221 1.48 23.94 9.30
C TYR A 221 1.00 23.15 10.52
N THR A 222 -0.08 23.61 11.12
CA THR A 222 -0.84 22.88 12.14
C THR A 222 -1.56 21.67 11.52
N LYS A 223 -1.97 20.71 12.37
CA LYS A 223 -2.80 19.58 11.94
C LYS A 223 -4.07 20.06 11.22
N GLN A 224 -4.72 21.10 11.74
CA GLN A 224 -5.98 21.59 11.20
C GLN A 224 -5.78 22.18 9.79
N GLU A 225 -4.73 22.98 9.58
CA GLU A 225 -4.42 23.54 8.26
C GLU A 225 -4.14 22.44 7.24
N LEU A 226 -3.41 21.39 7.63
CA LEU A 226 -3.18 20.23 6.77
C LEU A 226 -4.45 19.43 6.50
N ASP A 227 -5.31 19.26 7.51
CA ASP A 227 -6.61 18.61 7.37
C ASP A 227 -7.52 19.35 6.39
N ASP A 228 -7.48 20.69 6.37
CA ASP A 228 -8.28 21.51 5.46
C ASP A 228 -7.81 21.41 4.00
N LEU A 229 -6.57 20.95 3.76
CA LEU A 229 -6.04 20.68 2.42
C LEU A 229 -6.46 19.31 1.88
N LEU A 230 -6.91 18.40 2.76
CA LEU A 230 -7.34 17.06 2.38
C LEU A 230 -8.70 17.09 1.67
N THR A 231 -8.78 16.43 0.52
CA THR A 231 -10.04 16.23 -0.20
C THR A 231 -10.67 14.85 0.07
N ILE A 232 -9.92 13.97 0.73
CA ILE A 232 -10.41 12.66 1.19
C ILE A 232 -11.46 12.84 2.30
N LYS A 233 -12.49 11.97 2.28
CA LYS A 233 -13.59 12.04 3.22
C LYS A 233 -13.47 10.99 4.31
N ARG A 234 -13.76 11.39 5.54
CA ARG A 234 -13.86 10.50 6.70
C ARG A 234 -15.20 9.73 6.67
N GLY A 235 -15.16 8.47 7.11
CA GLY A 235 -16.30 7.55 7.09
C GLY A 235 -16.56 6.87 5.74
N GLU A 236 -15.74 7.15 4.72
CA GLU A 236 -15.82 6.52 3.40
C GLU A 236 -14.62 5.62 3.14
N ILE A 237 -14.75 4.69 2.19
CA ILE A 237 -13.64 3.87 1.68
C ILE A 237 -12.56 4.81 1.14
N LEU A 238 -11.33 4.66 1.61
CA LEU A 238 -10.22 5.50 1.17
C LEU A 238 -10.00 5.33 -0.34
N ASN A 239 -9.97 6.44 -1.07
CA ASN A 239 -9.51 6.44 -2.46
C ASN A 239 -8.04 6.89 -2.53
N SER A 240 -7.17 6.01 -3.00
CA SER A 240 -5.73 6.24 -3.10
C SER A 240 -5.37 7.38 -4.07
N ASN A 241 -6.16 7.60 -5.12
CA ASN A 241 -5.92 8.70 -6.06
C ASN A 241 -6.21 10.05 -5.40
N THR A 242 -7.35 10.16 -4.72
CA THR A 242 -7.70 11.38 -3.97
C THR A 242 -6.70 11.67 -2.85
N LEU A 243 -6.19 10.63 -2.18
CA LEU A 243 -5.10 10.78 -1.21
C LEU A 243 -3.81 11.28 -1.87
N HIS A 244 -3.44 10.73 -3.03
CA HIS A 244 -2.27 11.18 -3.79
C HIS A 244 -2.38 12.66 -4.18
N ASP A 245 -3.54 13.08 -4.69
CA ASP A 245 -3.81 14.48 -5.04
C ASP A 245 -3.74 15.39 -3.81
N SER A 246 -4.28 14.95 -2.68
CA SER A 246 -4.21 15.69 -1.40
C SER A 246 -2.76 15.88 -0.95
N ILE A 247 -1.93 14.83 -1.03
CA ILE A 247 -0.50 14.90 -0.67
C ILE A 247 0.26 15.82 -1.63
N ALA A 248 -0.04 15.75 -2.94
CA ALA A 248 0.57 16.63 -3.93
C ALA A 248 0.25 18.10 -3.65
N LYS A 249 -0.98 18.40 -3.23
CA LYS A 249 -1.38 19.75 -2.82
C LYS A 249 -0.66 20.21 -1.56
N ILE A 250 -0.53 19.36 -0.54
CA ILE A 250 0.26 19.68 0.65
C ILE A 250 1.72 19.97 0.26
N GLN A 251 2.33 19.15 -0.59
CA GLN A 251 3.69 19.37 -1.09
C GLN A 251 3.84 20.68 -1.86
N GLU A 252 2.82 21.06 -2.65
CA GLU A 252 2.75 22.34 -3.35
C GLU A 252 2.81 23.52 -2.38
N ASP A 253 1.97 23.50 -1.35
CA ASP A 253 1.86 24.59 -0.38
C ASP A 253 3.17 24.75 0.40
N TYR A 254 3.77 23.64 0.86
CA TYR A 254 5.10 23.66 1.46
C TYR A 254 6.17 24.23 0.52
N ARG A 255 6.12 23.88 -0.77
CA ARG A 255 7.08 24.40 -1.75
C ARG A 255 6.94 25.90 -1.95
N ASN A 256 5.72 26.42 -1.94
CA ASN A 256 5.45 27.86 -2.05
C ASN A 256 6.00 28.64 -0.84
N GLU A 257 6.03 28.01 0.34
CA GLU A 257 6.65 28.56 1.55
C GLU A 257 8.18 28.33 1.62
N GLY A 258 8.80 27.79 0.56
CA GLY A 258 10.24 27.59 0.46
C GLY A 258 10.76 26.25 0.98
N PHE A 259 9.89 25.35 1.42
CA PHE A 259 10.23 24.00 1.86
C PHE A 259 10.30 23.01 0.68
N VAL A 260 11.21 23.27 -0.26
CA VAL A 260 11.35 22.51 -1.52
C VAL A 260 11.77 21.05 -1.35
N LEU A 261 12.32 20.69 -0.19
CA LEU A 261 12.76 19.33 0.15
C LEU A 261 11.69 18.52 0.88
N MET A 262 10.51 19.12 1.12
CA MET A 262 9.44 18.47 1.83
C MET A 262 9.01 17.17 1.12
N LYS A 263 8.87 16.10 1.89
CA LYS A 263 8.24 14.86 1.43
C LYS A 263 7.51 14.14 2.54
N VAL A 264 6.49 13.37 2.15
CA VAL A 264 5.94 12.32 3.01
C VAL A 264 6.89 11.13 2.96
N THR A 265 7.46 10.78 4.11
CA THR A 265 8.47 9.73 4.26
C THR A 265 7.87 8.37 4.60
N ASP A 266 6.70 8.36 5.24
CA ASP A 266 6.01 7.16 5.64
C ASP A 266 4.50 7.41 5.61
N MET A 267 3.76 6.37 5.26
CA MET A 267 2.31 6.32 5.20
C MET A 267 1.89 4.99 5.79
N ASN A 268 1.13 5.05 6.88
CA ASN A 268 0.66 3.86 7.56
C ASN A 268 -0.84 3.95 7.81
N MET A 269 -1.55 2.85 7.58
CA MET A 269 -2.98 2.75 7.86
C MET A 269 -3.18 1.73 8.99
N SER A 270 -3.77 2.18 10.09
CA SER A 270 -4.09 1.29 11.20
C SER A 270 -5.31 0.40 10.89
N PRO A 271 -5.47 -0.76 11.54
CA PRO A 271 -6.67 -1.59 11.41
C PRO A 271 -7.96 -0.85 11.79
N GLU A 272 -7.87 0.17 12.63
CA GLU A 272 -8.97 1.05 13.03
C GLU A 272 -9.27 2.16 12.01
N GLY A 273 -8.60 2.18 10.86
CA GLY A 273 -8.84 3.17 9.80
C GLY A 273 -8.19 4.53 10.06
N VAL A 274 -7.13 4.60 10.88
CA VAL A 274 -6.39 5.83 11.13
C VAL A 274 -5.18 5.90 10.18
N LEU A 275 -5.18 6.91 9.30
CA LEU A 275 -4.10 7.17 8.37
C LEU A 275 -3.05 8.08 9.02
N THR A 276 -1.83 7.56 9.20
CA THR A 276 -0.70 8.34 9.70
C THR A 276 0.22 8.74 8.55
N LEU A 277 0.41 10.04 8.38
CA LEU A 277 1.31 10.64 7.39
C LEU A 277 2.52 11.26 8.09
N LYS A 278 3.72 10.77 7.78
CA LYS A 278 4.97 11.28 8.34
C LYS A 278 5.65 12.25 7.37
N ILE A 279 5.61 13.52 7.70
CA ILE A 279 6.21 14.60 6.93
C ILE A 279 7.67 14.79 7.36
N ASN A 280 8.54 14.95 6.38
CA ASN A 280 9.89 15.49 6.57
C ASN A 280 9.98 16.78 5.76
N GLU A 281 10.15 17.90 6.46
CA GLU A 281 10.21 19.24 5.86
C GLU A 281 11.58 19.58 5.27
N GLY A 282 12.62 18.77 5.53
CA GLY A 282 13.95 18.91 4.95
C GLY A 282 14.83 19.96 5.64
N THR A 283 15.26 19.67 6.87
CA THR A 283 16.15 20.55 7.64
C THR A 283 17.59 20.54 7.12
N LEU A 284 18.20 21.71 6.96
CA LEU A 284 19.61 21.84 6.58
C LEU A 284 20.52 21.68 7.81
N GLU A 285 21.41 20.68 7.78
CA GLU A 285 22.39 20.48 8.86
C GLU A 285 23.57 21.47 8.82
N GLY A 286 23.87 22.03 7.64
CA GLY A 286 24.95 22.99 7.46
C GLY A 286 25.20 23.38 6.01
N TYR A 287 26.09 24.35 5.79
CA TYR A 287 26.52 24.78 4.47
C TYR A 287 28.05 24.92 4.42
N ALA A 288 28.64 24.66 3.25
CA ALA A 288 30.08 24.82 3.02
C ALA A 288 30.31 25.68 1.77
N VAL A 289 31.10 26.74 1.93
CA VAL A 289 31.46 27.63 0.80
C VAL A 289 32.76 27.14 0.18
N LYS A 290 32.72 26.77 -1.10
CA LYS A 290 33.89 26.34 -1.87
C LYS A 290 34.35 27.47 -2.81
N GLY A 291 35.66 27.72 -2.88
CA GLY A 291 36.25 28.61 -3.88
C GLY A 291 36.46 30.08 -3.48
N ASN A 292 36.15 30.48 -2.23
CA ASN A 292 36.41 31.84 -1.77
C ASN A 292 37.90 32.04 -1.39
N LYS A 293 38.76 32.23 -2.39
CA LYS A 293 40.16 32.64 -2.18
C LYS A 293 40.30 34.12 -2.53
N LYS A 294 40.72 34.92 -1.54
CA LYS A 294 41.07 36.33 -1.73
C LYS A 294 42.29 36.42 -2.64
N THR A 295 42.16 37.08 -3.78
CA THR A 295 43.26 37.45 -4.69
C THR A 295 44.00 38.67 -4.19
#